data_AF-A0A9D7XCR3-F1
#
_entry.id   AF-A0A9D7XCR3-F1
#
_cell.length_a   1.000
_cell.length_b   1.000
_cell.length_c   1.000
_cell.angle_alpha   90.00
_cell.angle_beta   90.00
_cell.angle_gamma   90.00
#
_symmetry.space_group_name_H-M   'P 1'
#
loop_
_entity.id
_entity.type
_entity.pdbx_description
1 polymer ?
#
loop_
_entity_poly.entity_id
_entity_poly.type
_entity_poly.pdbx_seq_one_letter_code
_entity_poly.pdbx_strand_id
1 'polypeptide(L)'
;MLILLSSLCVAGEPRDPVHWVAECQADGQAFQLIFDSPSQDVDNADMTVTLALADGRKVLLPLSPGTYRARPVVSNEASLCSGIGAFASRDQVYKGTSAKLLLWLSVDNRPGWDTLSLALLDLSEAKLLHSVERVAPIKDPDGRQALAVQVTPEGYSVRLERQWLQNTGSDSAANSIEDWMLVSVAHQRIRSQWR
;
A
#
# COMPACT_ATOMS: atom_id res chain seq x y z
N MET A 1 14.61 -21.76 -50.21
CA MET A 1 14.31 -20.49 -49.55
C MET A 1 13.44 -20.81 -48.33
N LEU A 2 14.06 -20.94 -47.14
CA LEU A 2 13.34 -21.27 -45.90
C LEU A 2 12.82 -19.97 -45.30
N ILE A 3 11.51 -19.88 -45.07
CA ILE A 3 10.89 -18.77 -44.33
C ILE A 3 10.88 -19.17 -42.86
N LEU A 4 11.75 -18.53 -42.06
CA LEU A 4 11.71 -18.60 -40.61
C LEU A 4 10.57 -17.70 -40.12
N LEU A 5 9.48 -18.31 -39.66
CA LEU A 5 8.42 -17.63 -38.93
C LEU A 5 8.90 -17.42 -37.48
N SER A 6 9.32 -16.21 -37.17
CA SER A 6 9.58 -15.78 -35.80
C SER A 6 8.26 -15.73 -35.02
N SER A 7 8.10 -16.61 -34.03
CA SER A 7 7.01 -16.53 -33.07
C SER A 7 7.10 -15.22 -32.29
N LEU A 8 6.12 -14.34 -32.50
CA LEU A 8 5.84 -13.22 -31.61
C LEU A 8 5.35 -13.80 -30.27
N CYS A 9 6.25 -13.92 -29.28
CA CYS A 9 5.83 -14.03 -27.89
C CYS A 9 5.15 -12.71 -27.52
N VAL A 10 3.82 -12.69 -27.55
CA VAL A 10 3.04 -11.70 -26.80
C VAL A 10 3.26 -12.03 -25.33
N ALA A 11 4.13 -11.27 -24.67
CA ALA A 11 4.22 -11.30 -23.22
C ALA A 11 2.87 -10.79 -22.69
N GLY A 12 2.08 -11.68 -22.10
CA GLY A 12 0.89 -11.27 -21.35
C GLY A 12 1.32 -10.35 -20.21
N GLU A 13 0.50 -9.36 -19.88
CA GLU A 13 0.74 -8.50 -18.72
C GLU A 13 0.97 -9.36 -17.47
N PRO A 14 1.92 -9.00 -16.60
CA PRO A 14 2.13 -9.70 -15.34
C PRO A 14 0.79 -9.74 -14.58
N ARG A 15 0.22 -10.94 -14.40
CA ARG A 15 -0.98 -11.10 -13.59
C ARG A 15 -0.62 -10.88 -12.13
N ASP A 16 -1.50 -10.20 -11.40
CA ASP A 16 -1.33 -10.04 -9.96
C ASP A 16 -1.29 -11.41 -9.29
N PRO A 17 -0.39 -11.62 -8.33
CA PRO A 17 -0.32 -12.90 -7.64
C PRO A 17 -1.50 -13.03 -6.67
N VAL A 18 -2.16 -14.20 -6.65
CA VAL A 18 -3.20 -14.55 -5.65
C VAL A 18 -2.64 -14.66 -4.22
N HIS A 19 -1.31 -14.71 -4.10
CA HIS A 19 -0.58 -14.82 -2.85
C HIS A 19 0.76 -14.08 -2.94
N TRP A 20 1.08 -13.24 -1.96
CA TRP A 20 2.42 -12.67 -1.82
C TRP A 20 2.72 -12.26 -0.39
N VAL A 21 4.02 -12.06 -0.10
CA VAL A 21 4.51 -11.76 1.25
C VAL A 21 5.34 -10.48 1.24
N ALA A 22 5.04 -9.56 2.15
CA ALA A 22 5.94 -8.50 2.53
C ALA A 22 6.80 -8.94 3.72
N GLU A 23 8.11 -8.94 3.53
CA GLU A 23 9.08 -9.20 4.58
C GLU A 23 9.37 -7.90 5.32
N CYS A 24 9.25 -7.91 6.65
CA CYS A 24 9.36 -6.70 7.46
C CYS A 24 10.33 -6.85 8.64
N GLN A 25 10.94 -5.74 9.01
CA GLN A 25 11.79 -5.64 10.19
C GLN A 25 11.55 -4.30 10.90
N ALA A 26 11.19 -4.34 12.19
CA ALA A 26 11.02 -3.16 13.03
C ALA A 26 11.58 -3.44 14.42
N ASP A 27 12.33 -2.48 15.00
CA ASP A 27 12.95 -2.61 16.33
C ASP A 27 13.73 -3.93 16.55
N GLY A 28 14.38 -4.42 15.50
CA GLY A 28 15.14 -5.68 15.54
C GLY A 28 14.28 -6.95 15.48
N GLN A 29 12.95 -6.84 15.45
CA GLN A 29 12.02 -7.95 15.28
C GLN A 29 11.64 -8.13 13.81
N ALA A 30 11.85 -9.34 13.28
CA ALA A 30 11.34 -9.73 11.98
C ALA A 30 9.87 -10.17 12.07
N PHE A 31 9.09 -9.85 11.05
CA PHE A 31 7.71 -10.30 10.88
C PHE A 31 7.33 -10.24 9.39
N GLN A 32 6.21 -10.86 9.05
CA GLN A 32 5.70 -10.91 7.68
C GLN A 32 4.26 -10.40 7.63
N LEU A 33 3.92 -9.75 6.53
CA LEU A 33 2.53 -9.55 6.14
C LEU A 33 2.25 -10.45 4.93
N ILE A 34 1.32 -11.37 5.11
CA ILE A 34 0.93 -12.37 4.12
C ILE A 34 -0.39 -11.92 3.50
N PHE A 35 -0.38 -11.70 2.19
CA PHE A 35 -1.53 -11.34 1.39
C PHE A 35 -1.99 -12.58 0.64
N ASP A 36 -3.24 -13.00 0.85
CA ASP A 36 -3.72 -14.29 0.34
C ASP A 36 -5.19 -14.21 -0.07
N SER A 37 -5.50 -14.61 -1.31
CA SER A 37 -6.85 -14.78 -1.85
C SER A 37 -7.39 -16.18 -1.55
N PRO A 38 -8.43 -16.32 -0.72
CA PRO A 38 -9.03 -17.61 -0.43
C PRO A 38 -9.63 -18.30 -1.65
N SER A 39 -10.20 -17.53 -2.60
CA SER A 39 -10.76 -18.09 -3.83
C SER A 39 -9.72 -18.55 -4.84
N GLN A 40 -8.45 -18.12 -4.70
CA GLN A 40 -7.39 -18.34 -5.67
C GLN A 40 -7.72 -17.76 -7.06
N ASP A 41 -8.56 -16.71 -7.08
CA ASP A 41 -8.97 -16.01 -8.29
C ASP A 41 -8.46 -14.55 -8.24
N VAL A 42 -7.63 -14.18 -9.22
CA VAL A 42 -7.02 -12.85 -9.33
C VAL A 42 -8.04 -11.74 -9.62
N ASP A 43 -9.20 -12.11 -10.17
CA ASP A 43 -10.28 -11.18 -10.47
C ASP A 43 -11.27 -11.05 -9.32
N ASN A 44 -11.18 -11.93 -8.31
CA ASN A 44 -11.95 -11.81 -7.10
C ASN A 44 -11.20 -10.93 -6.08
N ALA A 45 -11.85 -9.86 -5.64
CA ALA A 45 -11.28 -8.90 -4.69
C ALA A 45 -11.44 -9.41 -3.24
N ASP A 46 -10.89 -10.59 -2.95
CA ASP A 46 -11.08 -11.30 -1.68
C ASP A 46 -9.79 -11.54 -0.87
N MET A 47 -8.66 -10.94 -1.25
CA MET A 47 -7.44 -11.13 -0.46
C MET A 47 -7.58 -10.58 0.94
N THR A 48 -7.01 -11.33 1.87
CA THR A 48 -6.89 -10.97 3.28
C THR A 48 -5.44 -10.73 3.64
N VAL A 49 -5.20 -10.01 4.74
CA VAL A 49 -3.85 -9.71 5.24
C VAL A 49 -3.64 -10.37 6.58
N THR A 50 -2.66 -11.26 6.68
CA THR A 50 -2.27 -11.94 7.92
C THR A 50 -0.90 -11.43 8.39
N LEU A 51 -0.83 -10.97 9.63
CA LEU A 51 0.44 -10.71 10.32
C LEU A 51 1.01 -12.03 10.85
N ALA A 52 2.23 -12.37 10.45
CA ALA A 52 2.97 -13.50 10.99
C ALA A 52 4.21 -13.01 11.74
N LEU A 53 4.30 -13.32 13.03
CA LEU A 53 5.40 -12.92 13.91
C LEU A 53 6.49 -13.98 13.93
N ALA A 54 7.72 -13.58 14.28
CA ALA A 54 8.86 -14.49 14.43
C ALA A 54 8.65 -15.62 15.48
N ASP A 55 7.75 -15.42 16.45
CA ASP A 55 7.37 -16.44 17.44
C ASP A 55 6.38 -17.49 16.89
N GLY A 56 6.01 -17.39 15.61
CA GLY A 56 5.09 -18.29 14.92
C GLY A 56 3.62 -17.92 15.06
N ARG A 57 3.26 -16.93 15.89
CA ARG A 57 1.87 -16.44 15.96
C ARG A 57 1.45 -15.82 14.63
N LYS A 58 0.24 -16.15 14.19
CA LYS A 58 -0.41 -15.57 13.02
C LYS A 58 -1.73 -14.92 13.42
N VAL A 59 -1.94 -13.68 12.98
CA VAL A 59 -3.13 -12.90 13.29
C VAL A 59 -3.71 -12.35 12.00
N LEU A 60 -4.96 -12.69 11.71
CA LEU A 60 -5.71 -12.06 10.62
C LEU A 60 -5.98 -10.60 10.98
N LEU A 61 -5.51 -9.67 10.14
CA LEU A 61 -5.77 -8.25 10.33
C LEU A 61 -7.20 -7.94 9.86
N PRO A 62 -8.03 -7.24 10.66
CA PRO A 62 -9.40 -6.89 10.30
C PRO A 62 -9.44 -5.70 9.32
N LEU A 63 -8.84 -5.88 8.14
CA LEU A 63 -8.93 -4.98 6.99
C LEU A 63 -10.00 -5.50 6.04
N SER A 64 -10.66 -4.63 5.28
CA SER A 64 -11.59 -5.08 4.24
C SER A 64 -10.89 -5.98 3.22
N PRO A 65 -11.54 -7.06 2.75
CA PRO A 65 -11.03 -7.83 1.62
C PRO A 65 -10.87 -6.97 0.36
N GLY A 66 -9.87 -7.27 -0.44
CA GLY A 66 -9.58 -6.58 -1.70
C GLY A 66 -8.41 -7.20 -2.42
N THR A 67 -8.05 -6.72 -3.61
CA THR A 67 -6.79 -7.15 -4.26
C THR A 67 -5.67 -6.20 -3.86
N TYR A 68 -4.83 -6.62 -2.93
CA TYR A 68 -3.69 -5.84 -2.46
C TYR A 68 -2.50 -6.04 -3.41
N ARG A 69 -1.95 -4.97 -3.95
CA ARG A 69 -0.81 -5.01 -4.87
C ARG A 69 0.48 -4.59 -4.16
N ALA A 70 1.56 -5.27 -4.47
CA ALA A 70 2.89 -4.83 -4.05
C ALA A 70 3.22 -3.50 -4.75
N ARG A 71 3.43 -2.45 -3.95
CA ARG A 71 3.84 -1.13 -4.41
C ARG A 71 4.91 -0.56 -3.47
N PRO A 72 6.19 -0.56 -3.88
CA PRO A 72 7.24 0.02 -3.07
C PRO A 72 7.03 1.53 -2.92
N VAL A 73 7.64 2.10 -1.88
CA VAL A 73 7.69 3.54 -1.65
C VAL A 73 9.03 4.13 -2.06
N VAL A 74 9.01 5.35 -2.58
CA VAL A 74 10.19 6.22 -2.71
C VAL A 74 10.08 7.27 -1.62
N SER A 75 11.04 7.29 -0.70
CA SER A 75 10.96 8.10 0.52
C SER A 75 12.33 8.56 1.00
N ASN A 76 12.34 9.64 1.80
CA ASN A 76 13.52 10.13 2.51
C ASN A 76 13.88 9.29 3.76
N GLU A 77 13.04 8.30 4.09
CA GLU A 77 13.29 7.28 5.10
C GLU A 77 13.00 5.90 4.50
N ALA A 78 13.79 4.89 4.83
CA ALA A 78 13.58 3.54 4.32
C ALA A 78 12.27 2.93 4.87
N SER A 79 11.56 2.18 4.01
CA SER A 79 10.43 1.37 4.46
C SER A 79 10.92 0.22 5.35
N LEU A 80 10.13 -0.11 6.37
CA LEU A 80 10.34 -1.24 7.27
C LEU A 80 9.85 -2.58 6.67
N CYS A 81 9.19 -2.54 5.51
CA CYS A 81 8.68 -3.70 4.80
C CYS A 81 9.09 -3.69 3.33
N SER A 82 9.33 -4.87 2.75
CA SER A 82 9.48 -5.02 1.31
C SER A 82 8.12 -4.90 0.60
N GLY A 83 8.12 -4.37 -0.63
CA GLY A 83 6.93 -4.33 -1.48
C GLY A 83 5.80 -3.39 -1.03
N ILE A 84 5.86 -2.77 0.15
CA ILE A 84 4.91 -1.76 0.62
C ILE A 84 5.62 -0.64 1.38
N GLY A 85 4.90 0.46 1.64
CA GLY A 85 5.33 1.43 2.64
C GLY A 85 4.98 0.95 4.05
N ALA A 86 5.96 0.96 4.94
CA ALA A 86 5.75 0.75 6.37
C ALA A 86 6.73 1.63 7.15
N PHE A 87 6.21 2.45 8.07
CA PHE A 87 7.03 3.37 8.85
C PHE A 87 6.65 3.33 10.32
N ALA A 88 7.62 3.52 11.20
CA ALA A 88 7.37 3.69 12.63
C ALA A 88 6.52 4.95 12.85
N SER A 89 5.44 4.80 13.60
CA SER A 89 4.47 5.86 13.89
C SER A 89 5.14 7.06 14.56
N ARG A 90 4.90 8.25 14.03
CA ARG A 90 5.32 9.52 14.62
C ARG A 90 4.28 10.07 15.61
N ASP A 91 3.57 9.20 16.35
CA ASP A 91 2.52 9.61 17.30
C ASP A 91 3.06 10.66 18.26
N GLN A 92 2.54 11.88 18.12
CA GLN A 92 3.06 13.03 18.84
C GLN A 92 2.73 13.00 20.33
N VAL A 93 1.72 12.21 20.73
CA VAL A 93 1.19 12.16 22.09
C VAL A 93 1.86 11.07 22.92
N TYR A 94 2.17 9.92 22.32
CA TYR A 94 2.71 8.75 23.03
C TYR A 94 4.17 8.46 22.67
N LYS A 95 5.05 9.42 23.01
CA LYS A 95 6.51 9.25 22.91
C LYS A 95 7.02 8.35 24.04
N GLY A 96 6.81 7.03 23.93
CA GLY A 96 7.30 6.06 24.92
C GLY A 96 6.56 4.73 25.00
N THR A 97 5.51 4.53 24.21
CA THR A 97 4.86 3.21 24.06
C THR A 97 5.59 2.35 23.04
N SER A 98 5.27 1.05 23.00
CA SER A 98 5.69 0.10 21.96
C SER A 98 5.54 0.68 20.56
N ALA A 99 6.47 0.31 19.67
CA ALA A 99 6.45 0.80 18.30
C ALA A 99 5.16 0.40 17.59
N LYS A 100 4.46 1.42 17.11
CA LYS A 100 3.33 1.28 16.21
C LYS A 100 3.82 1.49 14.80
N LEU A 101 3.24 0.78 13.85
CA LEU A 101 3.62 0.81 12.44
C LEU A 101 2.47 1.35 11.61
N LEU A 102 2.74 2.34 10.76
CA LEU A 102 1.81 2.81 9.75
C LEU A 102 2.14 2.12 8.43
N LEU A 103 1.23 1.27 7.98
CA LEU A 103 1.27 0.56 6.71
C LEU A 103 0.56 1.36 5.61
N TRP A 104 1.12 1.34 4.42
CA TRP A 104 0.67 2.04 3.22
C TRP A 104 0.38 0.99 2.15
N LEU A 105 -0.90 0.68 1.98
CA LEU A 105 -1.37 -0.46 1.21
C LEU A 105 -1.98 0.02 -0.11
N SER A 106 -1.49 -0.51 -1.23
CA SER A 106 -2.09 -0.30 -2.56
C SER A 106 -3.22 -1.31 -2.75
N VAL A 107 -4.43 -0.84 -3.01
CA VAL A 107 -5.61 -1.69 -3.22
C VAL A 107 -6.16 -1.45 -4.61
N ASP A 108 -6.27 -2.53 -5.38
CA ASP A 108 -6.85 -2.52 -6.73
C ASP A 108 -8.23 -1.86 -6.74
N ASN A 109 -8.46 -1.03 -7.76
CA ASN A 109 -9.71 -0.30 -7.92
C ASN A 109 -10.08 -0.21 -9.41
N ARG A 110 -9.84 -1.30 -10.15
CA ARG A 110 -10.19 -1.42 -11.56
C ARG A 110 -11.67 -1.04 -11.80
N PRO A 111 -11.99 -0.31 -12.88
CA PRO A 111 -11.08 0.12 -13.95
C PRO A 111 -10.24 1.37 -13.63
N GLY A 112 -10.44 2.00 -12.46
CA GLY A 112 -9.63 3.13 -12.03
C GLY A 112 -8.25 2.72 -11.52
N TRP A 113 -7.44 3.71 -11.13
CA TRP A 113 -6.17 3.44 -10.48
C TRP A 113 -6.36 2.88 -9.07
N ASP A 114 -5.36 2.10 -8.64
CA ASP A 114 -5.23 1.65 -7.26
C ASP A 114 -5.48 2.80 -6.28
N THR A 115 -6.09 2.47 -5.14
CA THR A 115 -6.29 3.41 -4.05
C THR A 115 -5.34 3.12 -2.91
N LEU A 116 -4.87 4.17 -2.24
CA LEU A 116 -4.13 4.03 -1.00
C LEU A 116 -5.10 3.70 0.14
N SER A 117 -4.81 2.64 0.90
CA SER A 117 -5.38 2.38 2.22
C SER A 117 -4.27 2.48 3.27
N LEU A 118 -4.62 2.95 4.46
CA LEU A 118 -3.70 3.13 5.58
C LEU A 118 -4.11 2.23 6.73
N ALA A 119 -3.14 1.59 7.38
CA ALA A 119 -3.38 0.72 8.53
C ALA A 119 -2.35 0.98 9.63
N LEU A 120 -2.82 1.22 10.86
CA LEU A 120 -2.00 1.43 12.04
C LEU A 120 -1.98 0.14 12.87
N LEU A 121 -0.82 -0.47 12.98
CA LEU A 121 -0.59 -1.72 13.68
C LEU A 121 0.15 -1.48 15.00
N ASP A 122 -0.29 -2.12 16.07
CA ASP A 122 0.53 -2.37 17.26
C ASP A 122 1.20 -3.72 17.11
N LEU A 123 2.52 -3.72 16.89
CA LEU A 123 3.25 -4.97 16.68
C LEU A 123 3.39 -5.79 17.98
N SER A 124 3.44 -5.11 19.13
CA SER A 124 3.59 -5.77 20.44
C SER A 124 2.33 -6.52 20.85
N GLU A 125 1.16 -5.95 20.56
CA GLU A 125 -0.14 -6.58 20.80
C GLU A 125 -0.63 -7.42 19.62
N ALA A 126 0.10 -7.41 18.49
CA ALA A 126 -0.30 -8.05 17.24
C ALA A 126 -1.70 -7.61 16.77
N LYS A 127 -1.98 -6.30 16.84
CA LYS A 127 -3.34 -5.76 16.75
C LYS A 127 -3.43 -4.58 15.79
N LEU A 128 -4.43 -4.60 14.90
CA LEU A 128 -4.81 -3.42 14.13
C LEU A 128 -5.52 -2.41 15.03
N LEU A 129 -4.94 -1.22 15.17
CA LEU A 129 -5.47 -0.14 16.00
C LEU A 129 -6.48 0.73 15.23
N HIS A 130 -6.18 1.02 13.97
CA HIS A 130 -7.03 1.86 13.12
C HIS A 130 -6.72 1.62 11.65
N SER A 131 -7.71 1.76 10.78
CA SER A 131 -7.53 1.78 9.33
C SER A 131 -8.31 2.95 8.72
N VAL A 132 -7.84 3.42 7.57
CA VAL A 132 -8.56 4.33 6.69
C VAL A 132 -8.45 3.75 5.29
N GLU A 133 -9.58 3.32 4.74
CA GLU A 133 -9.62 2.64 3.45
C GLU A 133 -9.91 3.64 2.33
N ARG A 134 -9.37 3.37 1.14
CA ARG A 134 -9.62 4.16 -0.09
C ARG A 134 -9.40 5.67 0.11
N VAL A 135 -8.26 6.04 0.71
CA VAL A 135 -7.88 7.43 1.04
C VAL A 135 -7.93 8.33 -0.19
N ALA A 136 -7.24 7.94 -1.26
CA ALA A 136 -7.28 8.56 -2.58
C ALA A 136 -6.61 7.63 -3.61
N PRO A 137 -6.85 7.83 -4.92
CA PRO A 137 -6.15 7.10 -5.97
C PRO A 137 -4.65 7.41 -5.98
N ILE A 138 -3.86 6.40 -6.31
CA ILE A 138 -2.43 6.52 -6.56
C ILE A 138 -2.26 6.71 -8.06
N LYS A 139 -1.71 7.86 -8.47
CA LYS A 139 -1.43 8.09 -9.88
C LYS A 139 -0.39 7.08 -10.36
N ASP A 140 -0.81 6.25 -11.33
CA ASP A 140 0.03 5.19 -11.88
C ASP A 140 -0.36 4.88 -13.34
N PRO A 141 -0.01 5.77 -14.29
CA PRO A 141 -0.42 5.61 -15.69
C PRO A 141 0.09 4.32 -16.33
N ASP A 142 1.22 3.79 -15.85
CA ASP A 142 1.94 2.68 -16.47
C ASP A 142 1.98 1.41 -15.58
N GLY A 143 1.28 1.40 -14.44
CA GLY A 143 1.26 0.26 -13.51
C GLY A 143 2.57 0.00 -12.75
N ARG A 144 3.47 0.98 -12.70
CA ARG A 144 4.88 0.80 -12.26
C ARG A 144 5.36 1.86 -11.29
N GLN A 145 4.54 2.86 -10.97
CA GLN A 145 5.00 4.00 -10.20
C GLN A 145 5.07 3.68 -8.70
N ALA A 146 6.24 3.85 -8.10
CA ALA A 146 6.37 3.76 -6.65
C ALA A 146 5.59 4.89 -5.96
N LEU A 147 5.08 4.63 -4.75
CA LEU A 147 4.38 5.63 -3.96
C LEU A 147 5.37 6.62 -3.36
N ALA A 148 5.26 7.91 -3.71
CA ALA A 148 6.14 8.94 -3.17
C ALA A 148 5.68 9.39 -1.78
N VAL A 149 6.53 9.19 -0.78
CA VAL A 149 6.27 9.53 0.62
C VAL A 149 7.40 10.41 1.15
N GLN A 150 7.07 11.43 1.91
CA GLN A 150 8.01 12.24 2.69
C GLN A 150 7.70 12.08 4.17
N VAL A 151 8.64 11.50 4.91
CA VAL A 151 8.58 11.40 6.37
C VAL A 151 9.08 12.70 7.00
N THR A 152 8.32 13.23 7.94
CA THR A 152 8.57 14.49 8.65
C THR A 152 8.40 14.30 10.15
N PRO A 153 8.91 15.22 11.00
CA PRO A 153 8.64 15.16 12.44
C PRO A 153 7.15 15.20 12.80
N GLU A 154 6.33 15.83 11.94
CA GLU A 154 4.89 16.01 12.15
C GLU A 154 4.03 14.83 11.66
N GLY A 155 4.62 13.89 10.92
CA GLY A 155 3.92 12.79 10.29
C GLY A 155 4.50 12.48 8.91
N TYR A 156 3.63 12.30 7.93
CA TYR A 156 4.00 11.86 6.59
C TYR A 156 3.27 12.71 5.56
N SER A 157 3.91 13.02 4.44
CA SER A 157 3.25 13.58 3.28
C SER A 157 3.33 12.58 2.15
N VAL A 158 2.23 12.34 1.46
CA VAL A 158 2.15 11.40 0.33
C VAL A 158 1.60 12.10 -0.88
N ARG A 159 2.17 11.79 -2.04
CA ARG A 159 1.68 12.34 -3.31
C ARG A 159 0.62 11.38 -3.89
N LEU A 160 -0.59 11.87 -4.05
CA LEU A 160 -1.76 11.11 -4.52
C LEU A 160 -2.54 11.93 -5.54
N GLU A 161 -3.40 11.27 -6.32
CA GLU A 161 -4.39 11.98 -7.12
C GLU A 161 -5.36 12.72 -6.20
N ARG A 162 -5.48 14.04 -6.41
CA ARG A 162 -6.46 14.89 -5.74
C ARG A 162 -7.71 15.09 -6.58
N GLN A 163 -7.54 15.21 -7.89
CA GLN A 163 -8.64 15.56 -8.80
C GLN A 163 -8.42 15.04 -10.22
N TRP A 164 -9.50 14.58 -10.83
CA TRP A 164 -9.60 14.34 -12.27
C TRP A 164 -10.29 15.51 -12.98
N LEU A 165 -9.68 16.04 -14.04
CA LEU A 165 -10.26 17.12 -14.85
C LEU A 165 -11.34 16.58 -15.79
N GLN A 166 -12.61 16.91 -15.49
CA GLN A 166 -13.77 16.38 -16.23
C GLN A 166 -14.10 17.12 -17.54
N ASN A 167 -13.53 18.31 -17.77
CA ASN A 167 -13.83 19.15 -18.94
C ASN A 167 -12.70 19.08 -19.99
N THR A 168 -12.21 17.88 -20.25
CA THR A 168 -11.11 17.64 -21.17
C THR A 168 -11.59 16.72 -22.31
N GLY A 169 -11.02 16.88 -23.50
CA GLY A 169 -11.39 16.08 -24.68
C GLY A 169 -10.80 14.66 -24.68
N SER A 170 -10.24 14.20 -23.57
CA SER A 170 -9.56 12.91 -23.42
C SER A 170 -9.74 12.35 -22.02
N ASP A 171 -9.63 11.03 -21.87
CA ASP A 171 -9.59 10.35 -20.57
C ASP A 171 -8.18 9.82 -20.33
N SER A 172 -7.23 10.74 -20.14
CA SER A 172 -5.80 10.42 -20.05
C SER A 172 -5.22 10.82 -18.71
N ALA A 173 -4.13 10.18 -18.29
CA ALA A 173 -3.42 10.49 -17.05
C ALA A 173 -2.92 11.95 -16.95
N ALA A 174 -2.85 12.67 -18.08
CA ALA A 174 -2.58 14.11 -18.09
C ALA A 174 -3.66 14.94 -17.40
N ASN A 175 -4.89 14.40 -17.30
CA ASN A 175 -6.02 15.06 -16.66
C ASN A 175 -6.09 14.80 -15.15
N SER A 176 -5.21 13.95 -14.61
CA SER A 176 -5.09 13.74 -13.19
C SER A 176 -4.13 14.74 -12.56
N ILE A 177 -4.66 15.50 -11.61
CA ILE A 177 -3.93 16.44 -10.77
C ILE A 177 -3.54 15.74 -9.47
N GLU A 178 -2.25 15.66 -9.22
CA GLU A 178 -1.71 15.16 -7.96
C GLU A 178 -1.48 16.29 -6.96
N ASP A 179 -1.55 15.96 -5.69
CA ASP A 179 -1.16 16.84 -4.61
C ASP A 179 -0.58 16.07 -3.42
N TRP A 180 -0.01 16.80 -2.47
CA TRP A 180 0.50 16.26 -1.22
C TRP A 180 -0.61 16.20 -0.17
N MET A 181 -0.93 14.99 0.27
CA MET A 181 -1.76 14.74 1.43
C MET A 181 -0.89 14.57 2.67
N LEU A 182 -1.20 15.33 3.73
CA LEU A 182 -0.64 15.10 5.06
C LEU A 182 -1.36 13.92 5.71
N VAL A 183 -0.59 12.96 6.21
CA VAL A 183 -1.05 11.84 7.04
C VAL A 183 -0.35 11.94 8.39
N SER A 184 -1.13 11.85 9.46
CA SER A 184 -0.62 11.91 10.83
C SER A 184 -1.29 10.85 11.70
N VAL A 185 -0.63 10.51 12.80
CA VAL A 185 -1.18 9.60 13.82
C VAL A 185 -1.26 10.36 15.12
N ALA A 186 -2.45 10.40 15.72
CA ALA A 186 -2.67 10.97 17.04
C ALA A 186 -3.72 10.15 17.77
N HIS A 187 -3.48 9.88 19.06
CA HIS A 187 -4.39 9.08 19.88
C HIS A 187 -4.70 7.71 19.26
N GLN A 188 -3.68 7.05 18.70
CA GLN A 188 -3.84 5.76 18.00
C GLN A 188 -4.79 5.80 16.79
N ARG A 189 -5.07 6.98 16.23
CA ARG A 189 -5.91 7.14 15.05
C ARG A 189 -5.16 7.84 13.94
N ILE A 190 -5.40 7.35 12.73
CA ILE A 190 -4.90 7.94 11.50
C ILE A 190 -5.78 9.15 11.17
N ARG A 191 -5.15 10.26 10.80
CA ARG A 191 -5.78 11.47 10.27
C ARG A 191 -5.13 11.82 8.96
N SER A 192 -5.92 12.25 7.99
CA SER A 192 -5.43 12.72 6.71
C SER A 192 -6.10 14.02 6.30
N GLN A 193 -5.35 14.88 5.62
CA GLN A 193 -5.87 16.12 5.04
C GLN A 193 -5.03 16.54 3.84
N TRP A 194 -5.67 17.10 2.82
CA TRP A 194 -4.97 17.75 1.71
C TRP A 194 -4.26 19.00 2.20
N ARG A 195 -3.08 19.29 1.64
CA ARG A 195 -2.40 20.57 1.84
C ARG A 195 -2.95 21.65 0.89
#